data_AF-A0A7S4QNW6-F1
#
_entry.id   AF-A0A7S4QNW6-F1
#
_cell.length_a   1.000
_cell.length_b   1.000
_cell.length_c   1.000
_cell.angle_alpha   90.00
_cell.angle_beta   90.00
_cell.angle_gamma   90.00
#
_symmetry.space_group_name_H-M   'P 1'
#
loop_
_entity.id
_entity.type
_entity.pdbx_description
1 polymer ?
#
loop_
_entity_poly.entity_id
_entity_poly.type
_entity_poly.pdbx_seq_one_letter_code
_entity_poly.pdbx_strand_id
1 'polypeptide(L)'
;AISFTKEISNERGREMVQTTSRLQLYQMRVAYMFGDLDLAAQIVQERHGTENVFNGKYEVCEHLFYGGLVSFAQARKTNEDKWTTFAQDSVGKMRRWAENAPFNCEQKLHLLEA
;
A
#
# COMPACT_ATOMS: atom_id res chain seq x y z
N ALA A 1 -10.50 27.18 25.46
CA ALA A 1 -11.56 26.17 25.25
C ALA A 1 -11.65 25.69 23.80
N ILE A 2 -11.71 26.58 22.79
CA ILE A 2 -11.89 26.22 21.36
C ILE A 2 -10.69 25.42 20.78
N SER A 3 -9.47 25.61 21.30
CA SER A 3 -8.26 24.89 20.85
C SER A 3 -8.32 23.38 21.14
N PHE A 4 -8.76 23.03 22.35
CA PHE A 4 -8.72 21.65 22.85
C PHE A 4 -9.72 20.75 22.13
N THR A 5 -10.92 21.27 21.84
CA THR A 5 -11.94 20.53 21.08
C THR A 5 -11.53 20.28 19.63
N LYS A 6 -10.77 21.21 19.04
CA LYS A 6 -10.23 21.08 17.67
C LYS A 6 -9.11 20.03 17.61
N GLU A 7 -8.26 19.97 18.62
CA GLU A 7 -7.21 18.95 18.75
C GLU A 7 -7.80 17.53 18.88
N ILE A 8 -8.79 17.33 19.75
CA ILE A 8 -9.49 16.04 19.91
C ILE A 8 -10.17 15.61 18.59
N SER A 9 -10.80 16.54 17.88
CA SER A 9 -11.43 16.25 16.59
C SER A 9 -10.41 15.82 15.54
N ASN A 10 -9.24 16.45 15.51
CA ASN A 10 -8.16 16.12 14.58
C ASN A 10 -7.50 14.76 14.91
N GLU A 11 -7.36 14.42 16.19
CA GLU A 11 -6.85 13.11 16.62
C GLU A 11 -7.79 11.97 16.23
N ARG A 12 -9.10 12.11 16.49
CA ARG A 12 -10.10 11.12 16.05
C ARG A 12 -10.13 10.96 14.53
N GLY A 13 -9.99 12.06 13.78
CA GLY A 13 -9.90 12.01 12.33
C GLY A 13 -8.69 11.20 11.84
N ARG A 14 -7.52 11.41 12.45
CA ARG A 14 -6.30 10.64 12.12
C ARG A 14 -6.45 9.16 12.44
N GLU A 15 -6.99 8.82 13.61
CA GLU A 15 -7.21 7.43 14.02
C GLU A 15 -8.18 6.68 13.09
N MET A 16 -9.26 7.35 12.66
CA MET A 16 -10.22 6.78 11.71
C MET A 16 -9.60 6.52 10.33
N VAL A 17 -8.77 7.45 9.85
CA VAL A 17 -8.06 7.31 8.57
C VAL A 17 -7.05 6.15 8.63
N GLN A 18 -6.33 5.99 9.75
CA GLN A 18 -5.40 4.87 9.95
C GLN A 18 -6.12 3.52 10.00
N THR A 19 -7.21 3.44 10.75
CA THR A 19 -8.02 2.22 10.87
C THR A 19 -8.57 1.80 9.51
N THR A 20 -9.14 2.74 8.76
CA THR A 20 -9.65 2.50 7.40
C THR A 20 -8.55 2.02 6.46
N SER A 21 -7.37 2.64 6.52
CA SER A 21 -6.24 2.28 5.64
C SER A 21 -5.71 0.88 5.94
N ARG A 22 -5.63 0.51 7.23
CA ARG A 22 -5.26 -0.84 7.64
C ARG A 22 -6.29 -1.88 7.16
N LEU A 23 -7.58 -1.58 7.28
CA LEU A 23 -8.64 -2.46 6.77
C LEU A 23 -8.51 -2.69 5.26
N GLN A 24 -8.29 -1.62 4.50
CA GLN A 24 -8.12 -1.71 3.04
C GLN A 24 -6.84 -2.44 2.63
N LEU A 25 -5.74 -2.31 3.38
CA LEU A 25 -4.55 -3.14 3.19
C LEU A 25 -4.90 -4.64 3.30
N TYR A 26 -5.64 -5.03 4.34
CA TYR A 26 -6.06 -6.43 4.50
C TYR A 26 -7.04 -6.86 3.41
N GLN A 27 -7.98 -6.00 3.01
CA GLN A 27 -8.90 -6.28 1.90
C GLN A 27 -8.16 -6.50 0.59
N MET A 28 -7.19 -5.63 0.24
CA MET A 28 -6.35 -5.77 -0.94
C MET A 28 -5.59 -7.10 -0.91
N ARG A 29 -4.98 -7.44 0.23
CA ARG A 29 -4.25 -8.70 0.40
C ARG A 29 -5.15 -9.92 0.19
N VAL A 30 -6.33 -9.95 0.82
CA VAL A 30 -7.28 -11.06 0.68
C VAL A 30 -7.79 -11.14 -0.76
N ALA A 31 -8.19 -10.02 -1.35
CA ALA A 31 -8.65 -9.95 -2.73
C ALA A 31 -7.61 -10.52 -3.71
N TYR A 32 -6.34 -10.10 -3.58
CA TYR A 32 -5.24 -10.63 -4.38
C TYR A 32 -5.03 -12.14 -4.18
N MET A 33 -4.99 -12.63 -2.93
CA MET A 33 -4.77 -14.06 -2.63
C MET A 33 -5.88 -14.96 -3.18
N PHE A 34 -7.11 -14.47 -3.27
CA PHE A 34 -8.26 -15.20 -3.81
C PHE A 34 -8.57 -14.88 -5.27
N GLY A 35 -7.72 -14.10 -5.95
CA GLY A 35 -7.84 -13.81 -7.38
C GLY A 35 -8.85 -12.72 -7.76
N ASP A 36 -9.43 -12.01 -6.80
CA ASP A 36 -10.27 -10.83 -7.04
C ASP A 36 -9.39 -9.60 -7.37
N LEU A 37 -8.82 -9.61 -8.57
CA LEU A 37 -7.89 -8.58 -9.02
C LEU A 37 -8.58 -7.23 -9.26
N ASP A 38 -9.88 -7.20 -9.57
CA ASP A 38 -10.58 -5.95 -9.84
C ASP A 38 -10.80 -5.16 -8.53
N LEU A 39 -11.20 -5.84 -7.45
CA LEU A 39 -11.26 -5.23 -6.12
C LEU A 39 -9.87 -4.80 -5.62
N ALA A 40 -8.88 -5.67 -5.79
CA ALA A 40 -7.51 -5.35 -5.36
C ALA A 40 -6.96 -4.11 -6.12
N ALA A 41 -7.18 -4.04 -7.44
CA ALA A 41 -6.75 -2.93 -8.29
C ALA A 41 -7.48 -1.63 -7.94
N GLN A 42 -8.78 -1.70 -7.63
CA GLN A 42 -9.54 -0.55 -7.13
C GLN A 42 -8.88 0.02 -5.86
N ILE A 43 -8.55 -0.83 -4.89
CA ILE A 43 -7.93 -0.39 -3.63
C ILE A 43 -6.54 0.23 -3.91
N VAL A 44 -5.74 -0.35 -4.80
CA VAL A 44 -4.46 0.25 -5.22
C VAL A 44 -4.67 1.64 -5.79
N GLN A 45 -5.64 1.83 -6.68
CA GLN A 45 -5.90 3.13 -7.29
C GLN A 45 -6.36 4.18 -6.28
N GLU A 46 -7.18 3.80 -5.30
CA GLU A 46 -7.63 4.68 -4.22
C GLU A 46 -6.51 5.05 -3.24
N ARG A 47 -5.51 4.18 -3.08
CA ARG A 47 -4.49 4.29 -2.02
C ARG A 47 -3.07 4.56 -2.51
N HIS A 48 -2.85 4.61 -3.81
CA HIS A 48 -1.54 4.94 -4.37
C HIS A 48 -1.03 6.29 -3.83
N GLY A 49 0.20 6.32 -3.31
CA GLY A 49 0.80 7.53 -2.72
C GLY A 49 0.35 7.87 -1.29
N THR A 50 -0.45 7.01 -0.65
CA THR A 50 -0.92 7.22 0.73
C THR A 50 -0.11 6.46 1.78
N GLU A 51 1.13 6.06 1.46
CA GLU A 51 1.95 5.21 2.34
C GLU A 51 2.28 5.88 3.68
N ASN A 52 2.32 7.22 3.70
CA ASN A 52 2.56 8.03 4.90
C ASN A 52 1.41 7.94 5.93
N VAL A 53 0.27 7.35 5.57
CA VAL A 53 -0.86 7.14 6.49
C VAL A 53 -0.59 5.99 7.46
N PHE A 54 0.28 5.05 7.10
CA PHE A 54 0.62 3.92 7.94
C PHE A 54 1.64 4.33 9.01
N ASN A 55 1.33 4.02 10.27
CA ASN A 55 2.23 4.28 11.40
C ASN A 55 3.25 3.15 11.61
N GLY A 56 3.04 1.97 11.01
CA GLY A 56 3.90 0.81 11.15
C GLY A 56 4.79 0.54 9.94
N LYS A 57 6.10 0.32 10.18
CA LYS A 57 7.07 -0.16 9.17
C LYS A 57 6.57 -1.40 8.41
N TYR A 58 5.92 -2.32 9.14
CA TYR A 58 5.34 -3.53 8.57
C TYR A 58 4.22 -3.22 7.58
N GLU A 59 3.31 -2.30 7.92
CA GLU A 59 2.14 -1.97 7.11
C GLU A 59 2.53 -1.28 5.81
N VAL A 60 3.52 -0.37 5.88
CA VAL A 60 4.10 0.25 4.67
C VAL A 60 4.69 -0.83 3.76
N CYS A 61 5.48 -1.74 4.32
CA CYS A 61 6.08 -2.85 3.57
C CYS A 61 5.01 -3.74 2.91
N GLU A 62 3.96 -4.15 3.64
CA GLU A 62 2.88 -4.95 3.07
C GLU A 62 2.10 -4.19 2.00
N HIS A 63 1.84 -2.88 2.21
CA HIS A 63 1.15 -2.04 1.24
C HIS A 63 1.93 -1.93 -0.07
N LEU A 64 3.24 -1.64 0.00
CA LEU A 64 4.11 -1.59 -1.16
C LEU A 64 4.19 -2.95 -1.86
N PHE A 65 4.27 -4.05 -1.09
CA PHE A 65 4.37 -5.39 -1.66
C PHE A 65 3.12 -5.81 -2.42
N TYR A 66 1.96 -5.83 -1.76
CA TYR A 66 0.72 -6.23 -2.43
C TYR A 66 0.28 -5.20 -3.47
N GLY A 67 0.53 -3.90 -3.25
CA GLY A 67 0.28 -2.87 -4.26
C GLY A 67 1.10 -3.11 -5.53
N GLY A 68 2.37 -3.49 -5.40
CA GLY A 68 3.23 -3.88 -6.52
C GLY A 68 2.73 -5.14 -7.23
N LEU A 69 2.43 -6.21 -6.49
CA LEU A 69 1.94 -7.47 -7.06
C LEU A 69 0.63 -7.29 -7.84
N VAL A 70 -0.32 -6.55 -7.28
CA VAL A 70 -1.60 -6.23 -7.94
C VAL A 70 -1.35 -5.40 -9.19
N SER A 71 -0.48 -4.39 -9.11
CA SER A 71 -0.15 -3.53 -10.26
C SER A 71 0.50 -4.33 -11.39
N PHE A 72 1.43 -5.24 -11.09
CA PHE A 72 2.00 -6.13 -12.11
C PHE A 72 0.95 -7.08 -12.71
N ALA A 73 0.08 -7.67 -11.89
CA ALA A 73 -0.99 -8.52 -12.38
C ALA A 73 -1.93 -7.77 -13.32
N GLN A 74 -2.27 -6.52 -12.97
CA GLN A 74 -3.16 -5.69 -13.77
C GLN A 74 -2.49 -5.18 -15.06
N ALA A 75 -1.21 -4.83 -15.01
CA ALA A 75 -0.42 -4.47 -16.20
C ALA A 75 -0.43 -5.61 -17.23
N ARG A 76 -0.28 -6.86 -16.78
CA ARG A 76 -0.37 -8.05 -17.64
C ARG A 76 -1.78 -8.28 -18.20
N LYS A 77 -2.83 -7.89 -17.45
CA LYS A 77 -4.24 -8.06 -17.84
C LYS A 77 -4.71 -7.02 -18.84
N THR A 78 -4.42 -5.73 -18.60
CA THR A 78 -5.04 -4.61 -19.36
C THR A 78 -4.09 -3.89 -20.30
N ASN A 79 -2.77 -4.09 -20.16
CA ASN A 79 -1.74 -3.40 -20.93
C ASN A 79 -1.83 -1.86 -20.84
N GLU A 80 -2.34 -1.33 -19.73
CA GLU A 80 -2.35 0.12 -19.44
C GLU A 80 -1.04 0.54 -18.75
N ASP A 81 -0.39 1.58 -19.28
CA ASP A 81 0.89 2.11 -18.77
C ASP A 81 0.88 2.53 -17.30
N LYS A 82 -0.29 2.92 -16.78
CA LYS A 82 -0.45 3.36 -15.39
C LYS A 82 -0.10 2.25 -14.39
N TRP A 83 -0.44 0.99 -14.72
CA TRP A 83 -0.18 -0.14 -13.83
C TRP A 83 1.30 -0.50 -13.80
N THR A 84 1.99 -0.39 -14.94
CA THR A 84 3.46 -0.47 -14.99
C THR A 84 4.07 0.62 -14.12
N THR A 85 3.56 1.84 -14.20
CA THR A 85 4.03 2.97 -13.37
C THR A 85 3.86 2.69 -11.88
N PHE A 86 2.68 2.22 -11.45
CA PHE A 86 2.42 1.89 -10.05
C PHE A 86 3.29 0.74 -9.53
N ALA A 87 3.51 -0.27 -10.37
CA ALA A 87 4.38 -1.39 -10.03
C ALA A 87 5.83 -0.93 -9.82
N GLN A 88 6.35 -0.12 -10.75
CA GLN A 88 7.71 0.41 -10.66
C GLN A 88 7.90 1.38 -9.48
N ASP A 89 6.89 2.20 -9.17
CA ASP A 89 6.93 3.04 -7.96
C ASP A 89 6.99 2.19 -6.68
N SER A 90 6.22 1.11 -6.62
CA SER A 90 6.25 0.15 -5.50
C SER A 90 7.63 -0.49 -5.35
N VAL A 91 8.25 -0.92 -6.46
CA VAL A 91 9.63 -1.45 -6.48
C VAL A 91 10.63 -0.41 -5.98
N GLY A 92 10.57 0.81 -6.51
CA GLY A 92 11.50 1.88 -6.12
C GLY A 92 11.40 2.23 -4.63
N LYS A 93 10.18 2.30 -4.09
CA LYS A 93 9.95 2.52 -2.66
C LYS A 93 10.41 1.32 -1.82
N MET A 94 10.10 0.09 -2.25
CA MET A 94 10.54 -1.12 -1.54
C MET A 94 12.07 -1.23 -1.49
N ARG A 95 12.77 -0.87 -2.58
CA ARG A 95 14.24 -0.85 -2.63
C ARG A 95 14.83 0.09 -1.58
N ARG A 96 14.32 1.32 -1.49
CA ARG A 96 14.73 2.28 -0.45
C ARG A 96 14.48 1.73 0.96
N TRP A 97 13.38 1.00 1.17
CA TRP A 97 13.09 0.38 2.45
C TRP A 97 14.05 -0.77 2.77
N ALA A 98 14.37 -1.63 1.80
CA ALA A 98 15.31 -2.74 1.95
C ALA A 98 16.72 -2.25 2.34
N GLU A 99 17.16 -1.13 1.76
CA GLU A 99 18.46 -0.50 2.09
C GLU A 99 18.53 0.00 3.56
N ASN A 100 17.40 0.39 4.15
CA ASN A 100 17.33 1.03 5.47
C ASN A 100 16.75 0.13 6.58
N ALA A 101 16.10 -0.97 6.23
CA ALA A 101 15.42 -1.87 7.18
C ALA A 101 15.45 -3.33 6.67
N PRO A 102 16.29 -4.21 7.25
CA PRO A 102 16.51 -5.56 6.72
C PRO A 102 15.38 -6.57 6.98
N PHE A 103 14.41 -6.27 7.86
CA PHE A 103 13.35 -7.24 8.17
C PHE A 103 12.32 -7.31 7.02
N ASN A 104 12.28 -8.45 6.32
CA ASN A 104 11.29 -8.88 5.31
C ASN A 104 11.12 -8.02 4.04
N CYS A 105 11.81 -6.89 3.91
CA CYS A 105 11.70 -6.01 2.73
C CYS A 105 12.49 -6.58 1.54
N GLU A 106 13.67 -7.15 1.79
CA GLU A 106 14.57 -7.67 0.74
C GLU A 106 13.95 -8.85 -0.02
N GLN A 107 13.37 -9.84 0.68
CA GLN A 107 12.71 -10.97 0.02
C GLN A 107 11.49 -10.52 -0.79
N LYS A 108 10.73 -9.55 -0.29
CA LYS A 108 9.58 -8.98 -1.01
C LYS A 108 10.01 -8.18 -2.22
N LEU A 109 11.11 -7.44 -2.13
CA LEU A 109 11.70 -6.75 -3.27
C LEU A 109 12.09 -7.75 -4.37
N HIS A 110 12.79 -8.83 -4.03
CA HIS A 110 13.14 -9.86 -5.00
C HIS A 110 11.92 -10.47 -5.68
N LEU A 111 10.82 -10.67 -4.95
CA LEU A 111 9.56 -11.16 -5.54
C LEU A 111 8.89 -10.14 -6.46
N LEU A 112 9.08 -8.83 -6.23
CA LEU A 112 8.57 -7.78 -7.12
C LEU A 112 9.45 -7.59 -8.37
N GLU A 113 10.73 -7.89 -8.27
CA GLU A 113 11.70 -7.74 -9.38
C GLU A 113 11.75 -8.97 -10.31
N ALA A 114 11.21 -10.11 -9.87
CA ALA A 114 11.14 -11.37 -10.63
C ALA A 114 10.09 -11.36 -11.75
#